data_AF-A0A287D1M3-F1
#
_entry.id   AF-A0A287D1M3-F1
#
_cell.length_a   1.000
_cell.length_b   1.000
_cell.length_c   1.000
_cell.angle_alpha   90.00
_cell.angle_beta   90.00
_cell.angle_gamma   90.00
#
_symmetry.space_group_name_H-M   'P 1'
#
loop_
_entity.id
_entity.type
_entity.pdbx_description
1 polymer ?
#
loop_
_entity_poly.entity_id
_entity_poly.type
_entity_poly.pdbx_seq_one_letter_code
_entity_poly.pdbx_strand_id
1 'polypeptide(L)'
;QRHCLPSLCLWELWVSLCWALKTRGNTPKYGLIFHSTFIGRAAAKNKGRISRYLANKCSIASRIDCFSEVPTSVFGEKLREQVEERLSFYETGEIPRKNLDVMKEAIVQAEEAAAEIARKLEKQEKKRLKKEKK
;
A
#
# COMPACT_ATOMS: atom_id res chain seq x y z
N GLN A 1 21.58 6.29 -5.21
CA GLN A 1 21.17 5.14 -4.37
C GLN A 1 20.49 5.72 -3.12
N ARG A 2 19.14 5.74 -3.10
CA ARG A 2 18.37 6.38 -2.02
C ARG A 2 18.11 5.34 -0.94
N HIS A 3 18.88 5.45 0.15
CA HIS A 3 18.70 4.68 1.35
C HIS A 3 17.34 5.01 2.01
N CYS A 4 16.62 3.94 2.36
CA CYS A 4 15.65 3.85 3.45
C CYS A 4 14.40 4.76 3.43
N LEU A 5 13.47 4.48 2.53
CA LEU A 5 12.07 4.94 2.62
C LEU A 5 11.34 4.55 3.93
N PRO A 6 11.62 3.42 4.63
CA PRO A 6 10.92 3.15 5.89
C PRO A 6 11.48 3.91 7.10
N SER A 7 12.78 4.23 7.15
CA SER A 7 13.34 4.99 8.27
C SER A 7 12.92 6.45 8.23
N LEU A 8 12.82 7.07 7.05
CA LEU A 8 12.31 8.44 6.91
C LEU A 8 10.85 8.56 7.31
N CYS A 9 9.99 7.60 6.95
CA CYS A 9 8.57 7.67 7.32
C CYS A 9 8.36 7.48 8.85
N LEU A 10 9.15 6.59 9.47
CA LEU A 10 9.20 6.42 10.94
C LEU A 10 9.83 7.63 11.64
N TRP A 11 10.86 8.23 11.04
CA TRP A 11 11.52 9.44 11.54
C TRP A 11 10.59 10.65 11.47
N GLU A 12 9.87 10.86 10.38
CA GLU A 12 8.87 11.93 10.23
C GLU A 12 7.74 11.80 11.27
N LEU A 13 7.30 10.56 11.54
CA LEU A 13 6.33 10.26 12.60
C LEU A 13 6.89 10.50 14.01
N TRP A 14 8.15 10.15 14.26
CA TRP A 14 8.83 10.36 15.55
C TRP A 14 9.13 11.85 15.81
N VAL A 15 9.61 12.57 14.80
CA VAL A 15 9.88 14.02 14.87
C VAL A 15 8.59 14.80 15.12
N SER A 16 7.51 14.45 14.44
CA SER A 16 6.19 15.04 14.68
C SER A 16 5.69 14.80 16.12
N LEU A 17 5.99 13.63 16.70
CA LEU A 17 5.66 13.31 18.09
C LEU A 17 6.50 14.11 19.09
N CYS A 18 7.82 14.22 18.89
CA CYS A 18 8.72 14.96 19.79
C CYS A 18 8.43 16.47 19.78
N TRP A 19 8.13 17.06 18.62
CA TRP A 19 7.83 18.48 18.52
C TRP A 19 6.47 18.83 19.16
N ALA A 20 5.50 17.91 19.08
CA ALA A 20 4.19 18.03 19.70
C ALA A 20 4.22 17.94 21.23
N LEU A 21 5.00 16.99 21.76
CA LEU A 21 5.26 16.90 23.20
C LEU A 21 5.96 18.17 23.73
N LYS A 22 6.73 18.86 22.87
CA LYS A 22 7.42 20.11 23.18
C LYS A 22 6.50 21.34 23.13
N THR A 23 5.46 21.33 22.29
CA THR A 23 4.56 22.48 22.06
C THR A 23 3.18 22.36 22.73
N ARG A 24 2.87 21.25 23.41
CA ARG A 24 1.55 20.96 24.04
C ARG A 24 0.34 21.20 23.10
N GLY A 25 0.56 21.20 21.79
CA GLY A 25 -0.50 21.33 20.79
C GLY A 25 -1.11 19.98 20.44
N ASN A 26 -2.39 19.97 20.07
CA ASN A 26 -3.01 18.79 19.46
C ASN A 26 -2.35 18.57 18.09
N THR A 27 -1.48 17.58 17.98
CA THR A 27 -1.06 17.09 16.66
C THR A 27 -2.28 16.70 15.86
N PRO A 28 -2.23 16.81 14.51
CA PRO A 28 -3.08 15.95 13.70
C PRO A 28 -2.70 14.52 14.10
N LYS A 29 -3.48 13.94 15.02
CA LYS A 29 -3.21 12.64 15.67
C LYS A 29 -3.09 11.50 14.64
N TYR A 30 -3.50 11.79 13.42
CA TYR A 30 -3.48 10.99 12.21
C TYR A 30 -3.12 11.97 11.07
N GLY A 31 -1.93 11.87 10.46
CA GLY A 31 -1.42 12.84 9.47
C GLY A 31 -2.25 12.95 8.17
N LEU A 32 -1.62 13.31 7.05
CA LEU A 32 -2.29 13.45 5.73
C LEU A 32 -3.13 12.22 5.32
N ILE A 33 -2.80 11.04 5.85
CA ILE A 33 -3.53 9.78 5.66
C ILE A 33 -4.98 9.86 6.16
N PHE A 34 -5.30 10.73 7.13
CA PHE A 34 -6.63 10.86 7.76
C PHE A 34 -7.73 11.38 6.83
N HIS A 35 -7.36 12.08 5.76
CA HIS A 35 -8.30 12.55 4.74
C HIS A 35 -8.65 11.47 3.71
N SER A 36 -8.10 10.26 3.84
CA SER A 36 -8.50 9.13 3.00
C SER A 36 -9.97 8.74 3.25
N THR A 37 -10.65 8.38 2.16
CA THR A 37 -12.07 7.97 2.18
C THR A 37 -12.32 6.78 3.13
N PHE A 38 -11.34 5.88 3.28
CA PHE A 38 -11.40 4.74 4.22
C PHE A 38 -11.53 5.18 5.68
N ILE A 39 -10.86 6.26 6.07
CA ILE A 39 -10.87 6.75 7.46
C ILE A 39 -12.09 7.64 7.72
N GLY A 40 -12.59 8.33 6.69
CA GLY A 40 -13.84 9.08 6.75
C GLY A 40 -15.04 8.19 7.09
N ARG A 41 -15.09 6.97 6.52
CA ARG A 41 -16.15 5.98 6.76
C ARG A 41 -16.07 5.31 8.15
N ALA A 42 -14.88 5.21 8.72
CA ALA A 42 -14.67 4.54 9.99
C ALA A 42 -15.25 5.30 11.20
N ALA A 43 -15.80 4.56 12.17
CA ALA A 43 -16.25 5.12 13.44
C ALA A 43 -15.12 5.84 14.20
N ALA A 44 -15.43 6.97 14.84
CA ALA A 44 -14.45 7.84 15.52
C ALA A 44 -13.53 7.10 16.52
N LYS A 45 -14.04 6.05 17.17
CA LYS A 45 -13.28 5.20 18.10
C LYS A 45 -12.20 4.35 17.41
N ASN A 46 -12.44 3.93 16.17
CA ASN A 46 -11.58 3.01 15.42
C ASN A 46 -10.64 3.71 14.41
N LYS A 47 -10.85 5.01 14.15
CA LYS A 47 -10.05 5.78 13.18
C LYS A 47 -8.54 5.68 13.41
N GLY A 48 -8.09 5.71 14.65
CA GLY A 48 -6.65 5.58 14.96
C GLY A 48 -6.07 4.18 14.72
N ARG A 49 -6.88 3.14 14.91
CA ARG A 49 -6.45 1.76 14.64
C ARG A 49 -6.35 1.50 13.14
N ILE A 50 -7.33 1.97 12.38
CA ILE A 50 -7.38 1.84 10.92
C ILE A 50 -6.28 2.68 10.26
N SER A 51 -6.04 3.91 10.74
CA SER A 51 -4.96 4.76 10.24
C SER A 51 -3.59 4.09 10.33
N ARG A 52 -3.28 3.46 11.48
CA ARG A 52 -2.04 2.70 11.67
C ARG A 52 -1.97 1.48 10.75
N TYR A 53 -3.08 0.76 10.59
CA TYR A 53 -3.16 -0.41 9.71
C TYR A 53 -2.90 -0.03 8.24
N LEU A 54 -3.52 1.04 7.78
CA LEU A 54 -3.34 1.58 6.42
C LEU A 54 -1.89 2.02 6.17
N ALA A 55 -1.27 2.73 7.12
CA ALA A 55 0.12 3.15 7.01
C ALA A 55 1.07 1.94 6.87
N ASN A 56 0.82 0.86 7.63
CA ASN A 56 1.61 -0.37 7.54
C ASN A 56 1.45 -1.05 6.16
N LYS A 57 0.23 -1.13 5.63
CA LYS A 57 -0.02 -1.71 4.30
C LYS A 57 0.60 -0.87 3.19
N CYS A 58 0.52 0.46 3.31
CA CYS A 58 1.17 1.40 2.40
C CYS A 58 2.71 1.28 2.43
N SER A 59 3.32 1.07 3.61
CA SER A 59 4.78 0.85 3.71
C SER A 59 5.23 -0.46 3.06
N ILE A 60 4.40 -1.50 3.08
CA ILE A 60 4.71 -2.76 2.37
C ILE A 60 4.55 -2.57 0.87
N ALA A 61 3.45 -1.95 0.43
CA ALA A 61 3.19 -1.66 -0.97
C ALA A 61 4.33 -0.87 -1.61
N SER A 62 4.81 0.20 -0.95
CA SER A 62 5.89 1.03 -1.48
C SER A 62 7.23 0.29 -1.59
N ARG A 63 7.50 -0.67 -0.69
CA ARG A 63 8.69 -1.53 -0.81
C ARG A 63 8.56 -2.48 -1.99
N ILE A 64 7.42 -3.14 -2.14
CA ILE A 64 7.18 -4.05 -3.27
C ILE A 64 7.32 -3.29 -4.59
N ASP A 65 6.71 -2.12 -4.69
CA ASP A 65 6.79 -1.26 -5.89
C ASP A 65 8.23 -0.84 -6.20
N CYS A 66 9.03 -0.50 -5.18
CA CYS A 66 10.44 -0.13 -5.37
C CYS A 66 11.35 -1.31 -5.78
N PHE A 67 11.03 -2.55 -5.39
CA PHE A 67 11.86 -3.73 -5.68
C PHE A 67 11.35 -4.57 -6.85
N SER A 68 10.17 -4.25 -7.41
CA SER A 68 9.61 -4.98 -8.55
C SER A 68 10.16 -4.45 -9.87
N GLU A 69 10.81 -5.30 -10.66
CA GLU A 69 11.30 -4.95 -12.00
C GLU A 69 10.15 -4.73 -13.00
N VAL A 70 9.04 -5.45 -12.80
CA VAL A 70 7.80 -5.29 -13.57
C VAL A 70 6.70 -4.78 -12.63
N PRO A 71 6.23 -3.53 -12.77
CA PRO A 71 5.17 -3.00 -11.92
C PRO A 71 3.85 -3.75 -12.23
N THR A 72 3.26 -4.36 -11.20
CA THR A 72 1.97 -5.08 -11.27
C THR A 72 0.95 -4.42 -10.36
N SER A 73 -0.31 -4.24 -10.81
CA SER A 73 -1.38 -3.63 -9.99
C SER A 73 -1.97 -4.58 -8.94
N VAL A 74 -1.77 -5.89 -9.13
CA VAL A 74 -2.38 -6.98 -8.34
C VAL A 74 -2.14 -6.82 -6.84
N PHE A 75 -0.91 -6.50 -6.43
CA PHE A 75 -0.58 -6.31 -5.01
C PHE A 75 -1.35 -5.13 -4.40
N GLY A 76 -1.54 -4.04 -5.14
CA GLY A 76 -2.28 -2.87 -4.66
C GLY A 76 -3.76 -3.18 -4.44
N GLU A 77 -4.37 -3.94 -5.33
CA GLU A 77 -5.77 -4.35 -5.24
C GLU A 77 -6.00 -5.27 -4.04
N LYS A 78 -5.14 -6.27 -3.83
CA LYS A 78 -5.23 -7.17 -2.67
C LYS A 78 -5.00 -6.48 -1.33
N LEU A 79 -4.05 -5.53 -1.27
CA LEU A 79 -3.84 -4.75 -0.05
C LEU A 79 -5.01 -3.81 0.25
N ARG A 80 -5.69 -3.31 -0.80
CA ARG A 80 -6.92 -2.53 -0.66
C ARG A 80 -8.07 -3.38 -0.12
N GLU A 81 -8.32 -4.55 -0.72
CA GLU A 81 -9.36 -5.50 -0.26
C GLU A 81 -9.21 -5.81 1.23
N GLN A 82 -7.99 -6.06 1.71
CA GLN A 82 -7.73 -6.32 3.13
C GLN A 82 -8.07 -5.15 4.05
N VAL A 83 -7.87 -3.90 3.61
CA VAL A 83 -8.26 -2.72 4.39
C VAL A 83 -9.78 -2.60 4.45
N GLU A 84 -10.46 -2.96 3.37
CA GLU A 84 -11.92 -2.96 3.26
C GLU A 84 -12.53 -4.07 4.14
N GLU A 85 -11.99 -5.29 4.12
CA GLU A 85 -12.36 -6.38 5.04
C GLU A 85 -12.12 -6.00 6.51
N ARG A 86 -11.05 -5.25 6.78
CA ARG A 86 -10.78 -4.80 8.15
C ARG A 86 -11.76 -3.72 8.60
N LEU A 87 -12.26 -2.91 7.68
CA LEU A 87 -13.29 -1.92 7.96
C LEU A 87 -14.62 -2.62 8.25
N SER A 88 -15.02 -3.60 7.42
CA SER A 88 -16.24 -4.39 7.64
C SER A 88 -16.21 -5.16 8.96
N PHE A 89 -15.05 -5.72 9.37
CA PHE A 89 -14.92 -6.33 10.70
C PHE A 89 -15.31 -5.40 11.85
N TYR A 90 -15.05 -4.09 11.75
CA TYR A 90 -15.43 -3.14 12.79
C TYR A 90 -16.90 -2.71 12.71
N GLU A 91 -17.58 -2.97 11.59
CA GLU A 91 -19.00 -2.66 11.36
C GLU A 91 -19.92 -3.87 11.63
N THR A 92 -19.58 -5.03 11.08
CA THR A 92 -20.39 -6.27 11.12
C THR A 92 -19.83 -7.35 12.06
N GLY A 93 -18.55 -7.25 12.44
CA GLY A 93 -17.88 -8.25 13.29
C GLY A 93 -17.37 -9.48 12.55
N GLU A 94 -17.47 -9.53 11.21
CA GLU A 94 -17.00 -10.67 10.41
C GLU A 94 -15.48 -10.81 10.44
N ILE A 95 -14.99 -12.00 10.81
CA ILE A 95 -13.56 -12.27 10.98
C ILE A 95 -12.87 -12.15 9.61
N PRO A 96 -11.93 -11.20 9.44
CA PRO A 96 -11.26 -11.00 8.16
C PRO A 96 -10.37 -12.20 7.82
N ARG A 97 -10.08 -12.38 6.53
CA ARG A 97 -9.26 -13.50 6.06
C ARG A 97 -7.83 -13.39 6.61
N LYS A 98 -7.17 -14.53 6.79
CA LYS A 98 -5.78 -14.56 7.26
C LYS A 98 -4.88 -13.94 6.20
N ASN A 99 -4.01 -13.01 6.63
CA ASN A 99 -3.08 -12.31 5.75
C ASN A 99 -2.17 -13.27 4.95
N LEU A 100 -1.85 -14.44 5.51
CA LEU A 100 -1.00 -15.45 4.85
C LEU A 100 -1.64 -15.98 3.56
N ASP A 101 -2.95 -16.20 3.55
CA ASP A 101 -3.63 -16.82 2.42
C ASP A 101 -3.78 -15.80 1.29
N VAL A 102 -4.18 -14.56 1.64
CA VAL A 102 -4.29 -13.46 0.68
C VAL A 102 -2.93 -13.11 0.04
N MET A 103 -1.83 -13.16 0.80
CA MET A 103 -0.50 -12.88 0.24
C MET A 103 0.00 -14.01 -0.66
N LYS A 104 -0.35 -15.28 -0.38
CA LYS A 104 -0.02 -16.40 -1.27
C LYS A 104 -0.77 -16.29 -2.60
N GLU A 105 -2.07 -16.00 -2.54
CA GLU A 105 -2.88 -15.73 -3.74
C GLU A 105 -2.34 -14.54 -4.53
N ALA A 106 -1.94 -13.47 -3.84
CA ALA A 106 -1.35 -12.29 -4.48
C ALA A 106 -0.04 -12.59 -5.20
N ILE A 107 0.83 -13.46 -4.65
CA ILE A 107 2.09 -13.85 -5.30
C ILE A 107 1.81 -14.63 -6.58
N VAL A 108 0.91 -15.63 -6.52
CA VAL A 108 0.55 -16.43 -7.71
C VAL A 108 -0.02 -15.53 -8.81
N GLN A 109 -0.96 -14.65 -8.47
CA GLN A 109 -1.56 -13.71 -9.43
C GLN A 109 -0.55 -12.67 -9.95
N ALA A 110 0.41 -12.25 -9.12
CA ALA A 110 1.45 -11.33 -9.54
C ALA A 110 2.46 -11.97 -10.49
N GLU A 111 2.81 -13.24 -10.29
CA GLU A 111 3.68 -13.99 -11.21
C GLU A 111 3.02 -14.16 -12.58
N GLU A 112 1.73 -14.51 -12.59
CA GLU A 112 0.93 -14.61 -13.82
C GLU A 112 0.84 -13.25 -14.53
N ALA A 113 0.54 -12.18 -13.80
CA ALA A 113 0.45 -10.83 -14.34
C ALA A 113 1.82 -10.32 -14.84
N ALA A 114 2.90 -10.59 -14.12
CA ALA A 114 4.25 -10.23 -14.53
C ALA A 114 4.66 -10.95 -15.82
N ALA A 115 4.33 -12.24 -15.96
CA ALA A 115 4.56 -13.00 -17.18
C ALA A 115 3.76 -12.46 -18.38
N GLU A 116 2.51 -12.03 -18.16
CA GLU A 116 1.70 -11.42 -19.21
C GLU A 116 2.25 -10.04 -19.63
N ILE A 117 2.67 -9.22 -18.66
CA ILE A 117 3.25 -7.90 -18.92
C ILE A 117 4.58 -8.03 -19.67
N ALA A 118 5.46 -8.96 -19.27
CA ALA A 118 6.71 -9.22 -19.97
C ALA A 118 6.47 -9.63 -21.44
N ARG A 119 5.51 -10.52 -21.70
CA ARG A 119 5.12 -10.90 -23.06
C ARG A 119 4.56 -9.72 -23.86
N LYS A 120 3.83 -8.80 -23.24
CA LYS A 120 3.31 -7.58 -23.89
C LYS A 120 4.44 -6.61 -24.24
N LEU A 121 5.41 -6.41 -23.35
CA LEU A 121 6.57 -5.54 -23.57
C LEU A 121 7.45 -6.07 -24.72
N GLU A 122 7.77 -7.37 -24.74
CA GLU A 122 8.53 -7.96 -25.87
C GLU A 122 7.80 -7.81 -27.21
N LYS A 123 6.47 -7.99 -27.23
CA LYS A 123 5.67 -7.80 -28.45
C LYS A 123 5.69 -6.34 -28.91
N GLN A 124 5.63 -5.38 -27.98
CA GLN A 124 5.72 -3.96 -28.31
C GLN A 124 7.10 -3.59 -28.86
N GLU A 125 8.17 -4.09 -28.27
CA GLU A 125 9.53 -3.84 -28.72
C GLU A 125 9.79 -4.42 -30.12
N LYS A 126 9.37 -5.66 -30.38
CA LYS A 126 9.42 -6.27 -31.72
C LYS A 126 8.60 -5.47 -32.74
N LYS A 127 7.47 -4.89 -32.36
CA LYS A 127 6.68 -3.99 -33.24
C LYS A 127 7.41 -2.68 -33.51
N ARG A 128 8.09 -2.10 -32.52
CA ARG A 128 8.84 -0.84 -32.65
C ARG A 128 10.04 -1.01 -33.60
N LEU A 129 10.82 -2.07 -33.41
CA LEU A 129 11.96 -2.41 -34.27
C LEU A 129 11.56 -2.69 -35.73
N LYS A 130 10.36 -3.25 -35.97
CA LYS A 130 9.84 -3.44 -37.33
C LYS A 130 9.38 -2.15 -38.00
N LYS A 131 8.95 -1.15 -37.22
CA LYS A 131 8.58 0.18 -37.73
C LYS A 131 9.80 1.03 -38.06
N GLU A 132 10.87 0.93 -37.28
CA GLU A 132 12.13 1.67 -37.53
C GLU A 132 12.91 1.14 -38.75
N LYS A 133 12.67 -0.12 -39.15
CA LYS A 133 13.30 -0.73 -40.34
C LYS A 133 12.53 -0.50 -41.65
N LYS A 134 11.39 0.18 -41.63
CA LYS A 134 10.53 0.45 -42.78
C LYS A 134 10.52 1.94 -43.07
#